data_AF-A0A318LLG4-F1
#
_entry.id   AF-A0A318LLG4-F1
#
_cell.length_a   1.000
_cell.length_b   1.000
_cell.length_c   1.000
_cell.angle_alpha   90.00
_cell.angle_beta   90.00
_cell.angle_gamma   90.00
#
_symmetry.space_group_name_H-M   'P 1'
#
loop_
_entity.id
_entity.type
_entity.pdbx_description
1 polymer ?
#
loop_
_entity_poly.entity_id
_entity_poly.type
_entity_poly.pdbx_seq_one_letter_code
_entity_poly.pdbx_strand_id
1 'polypeptide(L)' 'MINREAIEKAAHIFALACAEPDALPPRLAAEAAWYSGGPSVDEIEAKIREMRGLPPADTEERT' A
#
# COMPACT_ATOMS: atom_id res chain seq x y z
N MET A 1 26.96 12.54 -18.28
CA MET A 1 25.76 12.29 -19.11
C MET A 1 24.82 11.43 -18.31
N ILE A 2 23.57 11.84 -18.14
CA ILE A 2 22.56 11.05 -17.44
C ILE A 2 22.07 9.98 -18.42
N ASN A 3 22.10 8.71 -17.99
CA ASN A 3 21.70 7.59 -18.82
C ASN A 3 20.17 7.54 -18.92
N ARG A 4 19.62 8.08 -20.01
CA ARG A 4 18.17 8.19 -20.25
C ARG A 4 17.45 6.85 -20.13
N GLU A 5 18.07 5.77 -20.60
CA GLU A 5 17.51 4.42 -20.52
C GLU A 5 17.37 3.94 -19.06
N ALA A 6 18.33 4.30 -18.19
CA ALA A 6 18.26 3.98 -16.77
C ALA A 6 17.12 4.74 -16.07
N ILE A 7 16.87 6.00 -16.45
CA ILE A 7 15.74 6.77 -15.93
C ILE A 7 14.41 6.19 -16.38
N GLU A 8 14.26 5.83 -17.65
CA GLU A 8 13.02 5.26 -18.19
C GLU A 8 12.71 3.91 -17.51
N LYS A 9 13.71 3.06 -17.29
CA LYS A 9 13.55 1.81 -16.53
C LYS A 9 13.17 2.06 -15.07
N ALA A 10 13.82 3.00 -14.40
CA ALA A 10 13.50 3.36 -13.02
C ALA A 10 12.08 3.92 -12.88
N ALA A 11 11.65 4.78 -13.80
CA ALA A 11 10.30 5.34 -13.84
C ALA A 11 9.25 4.25 -14.10
N HIS A 12 9.54 3.29 -14.99
CA HIS A 12 8.63 2.17 -15.26
C HIS A 12 8.47 1.24 -14.04
N ILE A 13 9.58 0.88 -13.38
CA ILE A 13 9.54 0.07 -12.16
C ILE A 13 8.79 0.81 -11.05
N PHE A 14 9.02 2.11 -10.89
CA PHE A 14 8.30 2.94 -9.93
C PHE A 14 6.80 2.99 -10.23
N ALA A 15 6.40 3.20 -11.50
CA ALA A 15 5.00 3.20 -11.89
C ALA A 15 4.31 1.85 -11.62
N LEU A 16 4.98 0.72 -11.90
CA LEU A 16 4.48 -0.61 -11.56
C LEU A 16 4.36 -0.80 -10.04
N ALA A 17 5.38 -0.37 -9.30
CA ALA A 17 5.40 -0.41 -7.84
C ALA A 17 4.40 0.56 -7.19
N CYS A 18 3.88 1.57 -7.91
CA CYS A 18 2.74 2.38 -7.47
C CYS A 18 1.41 1.74 -7.85
N ALA A 19 1.33 1.07 -9.00
CA ALA A 19 0.12 0.40 -9.46
C ALA A 19 -0.22 -0.87 -8.64
N GLU A 20 0.79 -1.62 -8.18
CA GLU A 20 0.58 -2.84 -7.37
C GLU A 20 -0.03 -2.59 -5.98
N PRO A 21 0.44 -1.60 -5.18
CA PRO A 21 -0.22 -1.20 -3.95
C PRO A 21 -1.67 -0.83 -4.21
N ASP A 22 -1.96 0.01 -5.20
CA ASP A 22 -3.33 0.45 -5.51
C ASP A 22 -4.22 -0.68 -6.05
N ALA A 23 -3.65 -1.76 -6.60
CA ALA A 23 -4.39 -2.92 -7.09
C ALA A 23 -4.92 -3.83 -5.97
N LEU A 24 -4.27 -3.85 -4.80
CA LEU A 24 -4.69 -4.69 -3.68
C LEU A 24 -5.68 -3.93 -2.78
N PRO A 25 -6.81 -4.56 -2.40
CA PRO A 25 -7.63 -4.10 -1.29
C PRO A 25 -6.76 -3.81 -0.05
N PRO A 26 -7.04 -2.73 0.72
CA PRO A 26 -6.23 -2.35 1.88
C PRO A 26 -5.95 -3.50 2.84
N ARG A 27 -6.93 -4.39 3.04
CA ARG A 27 -6.77 -5.59 3.87
C ARG A 27 -5.70 -6.54 3.37
N LEU A 28 -5.73 -6.88 2.07
CA LEU A 28 -4.75 -7.79 1.48
C LEU A 28 -3.35 -7.18 1.44
N ALA A 29 -3.26 -5.86 1.21
CA ALA A 29 -1.99 -5.14 1.30
C ALA A 29 -1.43 -5.16 2.73
N ALA A 30 -2.30 -5.04 3.75
CA ALA A 30 -1.89 -5.12 5.14
C ALA A 30 -1.42 -6.51 5.55
N GLU A 31 -2.13 -7.56 5.12
CA GLU A 31 -1.75 -8.96 5.34
C GLU A 31 -0.41 -9.28 4.69
N ALA A 32 -0.17 -8.78 3.47
CA ALA A 32 1.11 -8.95 2.77
C ALA A 32 2.27 -8.21 3.45
N ALA A 33 2.00 -7.08 4.12
CA ALA A 33 3.00 -6.26 4.79
C ALA A 33 3.26 -6.67 6.25
N TRP A 34 2.45 -7.55 6.83
CA TRP A 34 2.57 -7.95 8.23
C TRP A 34 3.75 -8.89 8.48
N TYR A 35 4.44 -8.69 9.60
CA TYR A 35 5.51 -9.56 10.08
C TYR A 35 5.52 -9.64 11.61
N SER A 36 6.07 -10.72 12.16
CA SER A 36 6.10 -10.95 13.61
C SER A 36 6.92 -9.89 14.34
N GLY A 37 6.33 -9.27 15.37
CA GLY A 37 6.95 -8.19 16.14
C GLY A 37 6.78 -6.79 15.55
N GLY A 38 6.06 -6.67 14.42
CA GLY A 38 5.57 -5.40 13.89
C GLY A 38 4.17 -5.03 14.41
N PRO A 39 3.57 -3.96 13.85
CA PRO A 39 2.18 -3.59 14.10
C PRO A 39 1.21 -4.70 13.69
N SER A 40 0.02 -4.69 14.26
CA SER A 40 -1.07 -5.58 13.85
C SER A 40 -1.51 -5.30 12.41
N VAL A 41 -2.11 -6.30 11.76
CA VAL A 41 -2.67 -6.16 10.40
C VAL A 41 -3.66 -4.99 10.35
N ASP A 42 -4.46 -4.79 11.40
CA ASP A 42 -5.46 -3.71 11.46
C ASP A 42 -4.81 -2.32 11.51
N GLU A 43 -3.70 -2.16 12.25
CA GLU A 43 -2.93 -0.92 12.28
C GLU A 43 -2.28 -0.62 10.91
N ILE A 44 -1.77 -1.66 10.24
CA ILE A 44 -1.20 -1.53 8.89
C ILE A 44 -2.30 -1.16 7.89
N GLU A 45 -3.46 -1.80 7.96
CA GLU A 45 -4.62 -1.49 7.10
C GLU A 45 -5.09 -0.05 7.30
N ALA A 46 -5.23 0.41 8.55
CA ALA A 46 -5.63 1.77 8.87
C ALA A 46 -4.68 2.79 8.24
N LYS A 47 -3.36 2.54 8.33
CA LYS A 47 -2.35 3.41 7.73
C LYS A 47 -2.37 3.39 6.20
N ILE A 48 -2.59 2.22 5.60
CA ILE A 48 -2.76 2.11 4.14
C ILE A 48 -3.98 2.90 3.67
N ARG A 49 -5.11 2.82 4.39
CA ARG A 49 -6.33 3.58 4.07
C ARG A 49 -6.11 5.09 4.20
N GLU A 50 -5.45 5.54 5.26
CA GLU A 50 -5.07 6.95 5.45
C GLU A 50 -4.22 7.45 4.28
N MET A 51 -3.17 6.71 3.91
CA MET A 51 -2.28 7.06 2.79
C MET A 51 -3.02 7.14 1.44
N ARG A 52 -4.06 6.32 1.25
CA ARG A 52 -4.87 6.29 0.03
C ARG A 52 -6.11 7.20 0.06
N GLY A 53 -6.35 7.91 1.17
CA GLY A 53 -7.56 8.73 1.34
C GLY A 53 -8.86 7.92 1.34
N LEU A 54 -8.81 6.65 1.77
CA LEU A 54 -9.95 5.76 1.87
C LEU A 54 -10.66 5.91 3.21
N PRO A 55 -11.98 5.62 3.29
CA PRO A 55 -12.67 5.58 4.57
C PRO A 55 -12.03 4.54 5.51
N PRO A 56 -12.15 4.71 6.83
CA PRO A 56 -11.72 3.70 7.79
C PRO A 56 -12.39 2.36 7.47
N ALA A 57 -11.71 1.25 7.76
CA ALA A 57 -12.36 -0.06 7.67
C ALA A 57 -13.58 -0.01 8.59
N ASP A 58 -14.76 -0.32 8.04
CA ASP A 58 -16.05 -0.17 8.72
C ASP A 58 -15.92 -0.70 10.14
N THR A 59 -15.88 0.23 11.09
CA THR A 59 -16.08 -0.09 12.48
C THR A 59 -17.55 -0.42 12.51
N GLU A 60 -17.91 -1.70 12.60
CA GLU A 60 -19.30 -2.09 12.81
C GLU A 60 -19.80 -1.35 14.05
N GLU A 61 -20.43 -0.20 13.84
CA GLU A 61 -21.27 0.45 14.82
C GLU A 61 -22.52 -0.42 14.91
N ARG A 62 -22.39 -1.54 15.63
CA ARG A 62 -23.50 -2.37 16.07
C ARG A 62 -24.37 -1.48 16.96
N THR A 63 -25.37 -0.85 16.35
CA THR A 63 -26.53 -0.29 17.04
C THR A 63 -27.70 -1.25 16.85
#